data_AF-A0A0A7FTM5-F1
#
_entry.id   AF-A0A0A7FTM5-F1
#
_cell.length_a   1.000
_cell.length_b   1.000
_cell.length_c   1.000
_cell.angle_alpha   90.00
_cell.angle_beta   90.00
_cell.angle_gamma   90.00
#
_symmetry.space_group_name_H-M   'P 1'
#
loop_
_entity.id
_entity.type
_entity.pdbx_description
1 polymer ?
#
loop_
_entity_poly.entity_id
_entity_poly.type
_entity_poly.pdbx_seq_one_letter_code
_entity_poly.pdbx_strand_id
1 'polypeptide(L)' 'MDNFVQIIGNVGFPIAISVYLLMRIEGKLEVLSNSINNLSNVMSKIEK' A
#
# COMPACT_ATOMS: atom_id res chain seq x y z
N MET A 1 -5.06 -29.41 -19.12
CA MET A 1 -4.07 -28.43 -18.60
C MET A 1 -4.45 -27.00 -18.98
N ASP A 2 -5.02 -26.77 -20.16
CA ASP A 2 -5.37 -25.43 -20.65
C ASP A 2 -6.37 -24.66 -19.78
N ASN A 3 -7.38 -25.34 -19.22
CA ASN A 3 -8.35 -24.70 -18.32
C ASN A 3 -7.69 -24.16 -17.03
N PHE A 4 -6.67 -24.84 -16.52
CA PHE A 4 -5.99 -24.40 -15.29
C PHE A 4 -5.16 -23.13 -15.55
N VAL A 5 -4.50 -23.08 -16.72
CA VAL A 5 -3.76 -21.90 -17.19
C VAL A 5 -4.72 -20.73 -17.44
N GLN A 6 -5.89 -20.96 -18.04
CA GLN A 6 -6.92 -19.93 -18.21
C GLN A 6 -7.43 -19.35 -16.90
N ILE A 7 -7.66 -20.19 -15.88
CA ILE A 7 -8.10 -19.72 -14.56
C ILE A 7 -7.01 -18.86 -13.93
N ILE A 8 -5.76 -19.34 -13.91
CA ILE A 8 -4.64 -18.54 -13.36
C ILE A 8 -4.47 -17.21 -14.12
N GLY A 9 -4.61 -17.21 -15.44
CA GLY A 9 -4.52 -15.98 -16.24
C GLY A 9 -5.67 -15.01 -15.97
N ASN A 10 -6.92 -15.50 -15.93
CA ASN A 10 -8.10 -14.65 -15.85
C ASN A 10 -8.39 -14.15 -14.43
N VAL A 11 -8.09 -14.96 -13.40
CA VAL A 11 -8.33 -14.57 -11.99
C VAL A 11 -7.03 -14.35 -11.21
N GLY A 12 -6.01 -15.17 -11.43
CA GLY A 12 -4.74 -15.06 -10.70
C GLY A 12 -4.00 -13.75 -10.99
N PHE A 13 -4.02 -13.27 -12.23
CA PHE A 13 -3.37 -12.01 -12.59
C PHE A 13 -4.06 -10.78 -11.96
N PRO A 14 -5.39 -10.57 -12.10
CA PRO A 14 -6.07 -9.47 -11.39
C PRO A 14 -5.90 -9.53 -9.87
N ILE A 15 -5.93 -10.72 -9.26
CA ILE A 15 -5.70 -10.90 -7.82
C ILE A 15 -4.29 -10.47 -7.45
N ALA A 16 -3.26 -10.94 -8.17
CA ALA A 16 -1.88 -10.58 -7.89
C ALA A 16 -1.64 -9.07 -7.99
N ILE A 17 -2.21 -8.42 -9.00
CA ILE A 17 -2.17 -6.95 -9.12
C ILE A 17 -2.86 -6.29 -7.93
N SER A 18 -4.06 -6.77 -7.55
CA SER A 18 -4.81 -6.18 -6.43
C SER A 18 -4.03 -6.28 -5.12
N VAL A 19 -3.46 -7.45 -4.83
CA VAL A 19 -2.61 -7.66 -3.64
C VAL A 19 -1.37 -6.77 -3.69
N TYR A 20 -0.68 -6.70 -4.83
CA TYR A 20 0.47 -5.81 -5.00
C TYR A 20 0.11 -4.34 -4.75
N LEU A 21 -1.02 -3.88 -5.29
CA LEU A 21 -1.50 -2.51 -5.10
C LEU A 21 -1.86 -2.24 -3.64
N LEU A 22 -2.53 -3.18 -2.96
CA LEU A 22 -2.85 -3.06 -1.54
C LEU A 22 -1.59 -2.91 -0.70
N MET A 23 -0.62 -3.82 -0.85
CA MET A 23 0.67 -3.75 -0.14
C MET A 23 1.41 -2.44 -0.44
N ARG A 24 1.36 -1.98 -1.70
CA ARG A 24 2.00 -0.71 -2.09
C ARG A 24 1.31 0.51 -1.48
N ILE A 25 -0.01 0.50 -1.37
CA ILE A 25 -0.77 1.60 -0.77
C ILE A 25 -0.54 1.65 0.73
N GLU A 26 -0.52 0.50 1.40
CA GLU A 26 -0.24 0.39 2.84
C GLU A 26 1.09 1.06 3.20
N GLY A 27 2.17 0.75 2.50
CA GLY A 27 3.47 1.39 2.74
C GLY A 27 3.47 2.91 2.51
N LYS A 28 2.70 3.40 1.52
CA LYS A 28 2.55 4.86 1.30
C LYS A 28 1.75 5.54 2.42
N LEU A 29 0.72 4.88 2.93
CA LEU A 29 -0.10 5.39 4.04
C LEU A 29 0.71 5.48 5.33
N GLU A 30 1.56 4.49 5.60
CA GLU A 30 2.48 4.52 6.74
C GLU A 30 3.46 5.70 6.65
N VAL A 31 4.10 5.91 5.50
CA VAL A 31 4.99 7.06 5.27
C VAL A 31 4.27 8.39 5.47
N LEU A 32 3.03 8.50 4.99
CA LEU A 32 2.22 9.71 5.18
C LEU A 32 1.89 9.95 6.66
N SER A 33 1.47 8.90 7.38
CA SER A 33 1.19 8.96 8.81
C SER A 33 2.42 9.44 9.60
N ASN A 34 3.59 8.85 9.31
CA ASN A 34 4.86 9.25 9.91
C ASN A 34 5.23 10.71 9.61
N SER A 35 4.97 11.17 8.37
CA SER A 35 5.22 12.55 7.96
C SER A 35 4.34 13.54 8.74
N ILE A 36 3.06 13.23 8.92
CA ILE A 36 2.11 14.05 9.70
C ILE A 36 2.53 14.10 11.18
N ASN A 37 2.87 12.96 11.77
CA ASN A 37 3.34 12.89 13.16
C ASN A 37 4.63 13.68 13.37
N ASN A 38 5.58 13.57 12.45
CA ASN A 38 6.81 14.36 12.50
C ASN A 38 6.53 15.86 12.42
N LEU A 39 5.64 16.28 11.51
CA LEU A 39 5.24 17.68 11.39
C LEU A 39 4.60 18.20 12.69
N SER A 40 3.68 17.44 13.29
CA SER A 40 3.06 17.77 14.58
C SER A 40 4.11 17.90 15.70
N ASN A 41 5.08 16.99 15.75
CA ASN A 41 6.18 17.05 16.70
C ASN A 41 7.08 18.28 16.51
N VAL A 42 7.33 18.68 15.26
CA VAL A 42 8.09 19.92 14.97
C VAL A 42 7.30 21.14 15.43
N MET A 43 5.99 21.21 15.16
CA MET A 43 5.15 22.33 15.57
C MET A 43 5.08 22.48 17.10
N SER A 44 4.89 21.38 17.84
CA SER A 44 4.87 21.42 19.31
C SER A 44 6.21 21.79 19.95
N LYS A 45 7.33 21.58 19.26
CA LYS A 45 8.65 22.06 19.69
C LYS A 45 8.86 23.55 19.44
N ILE A 46 8.23 24.11 18.40
CA ILE A 46 8.29 25.55 18.09
C ILE A 46 7.41 26.35 19.06
N GLU A 47 6.30 25.78 19.53
CA GLU A 47 5.39 26.43 20.48
C GLU A 47 5.96 26.54 21.91
N LYS A 48 6.96 25.70 22.26
CA LYS A 48 7.65 25.72 23.56
C LYS A 48 8.91 26.58 23.53
#